data_AF-A0A537M216-F1
#
_entry.id   AF-A0A537M216-F1
#
_cell.length_a   1.000
_cell.length_b   1.000
_cell.length_c   1.000
_cell.angle_alpha   90.00
_cell.angle_beta   90.00
_cell.angle_gamma   90.00
#
_symmetry.space_group_name_H-M   'P 1'
#
loop_
_entity.id
_entity.type
_entity.pdbx_description
1 polymer ?
#
loop_
_entity_poly.entity_id
_entity_poly.type
_entity_poly.pdbx_seq_one_letter_code
_entity_poly.pdbx_strand_id
1 'polypeptide(L)'
;MIDVLEDSGADPVVREITGFINALTEDEQIDLVALMRLGRGDGTIEDWNELRRDAAEGRNGRTATYLLGEPMLGDLLAEGLEEFGLSWTDERTAPVR
;
A
#
# COMPACT_ATOMS: atom_id res chain seq x y z
N MET A 1 -11.07 22.57 19.69
CA MET A 1 -11.39 21.21 20.18
C MET A 1 -11.35 20.36 18.93
N ILE A 2 -10.31 19.54 18.78
CA ILE A 2 -10.16 18.68 17.60
C ILE A 2 -11.23 17.62 17.71
N ASP A 3 -12.20 17.65 16.81
CA ASP A 3 -13.14 16.55 16.62
C ASP A 3 -12.31 15.32 16.25
N VAL A 4 -12.27 14.39 17.20
CA VAL A 4 -11.70 13.06 17.01
C VAL A 4 -12.56 12.42 15.92
N LEU A 5 -11.91 12.17 14.79
CA LEU A 5 -12.47 11.49 13.63
C LEU A 5 -13.22 10.24 14.08
N GLU A 6 -14.55 10.25 13.95
CA GLU A 6 -15.32 9.02 13.88
C GLU A 6 -14.87 8.27 12.63
N ASP A 7 -13.82 7.44 12.80
CA ASP A 7 -13.44 6.37 11.89
C ASP A 7 -14.55 5.32 11.90
N SER A 8 -15.67 5.68 11.28
CA SER A 8 -16.69 4.74 10.89
C SER A 8 -16.26 4.18 9.54
N GLY A 9 -16.24 2.85 9.38
CA GLY A 9 -16.00 2.15 8.11
C GLY A 9 -17.03 2.44 7.00
N ALA A 10 -17.70 3.59 7.08
CA ALA A 10 -18.58 4.18 6.10
C ALA A 10 -17.90 5.22 5.20
N ASP A 11 -16.62 5.55 5.41
CA ASP A 11 -15.88 6.46 4.53
C ASP A 11 -15.84 5.89 3.09
N PRO A 12 -16.40 6.61 2.09
CA PRO A 12 -16.38 6.20 0.69
C PRO A 12 -14.97 5.94 0.15
N VAL A 13 -13.97 6.69 0.60
CA VAL A 13 -12.56 6.55 0.18
C VAL A 13 -11.98 5.24 0.70
N VAL A 14 -12.22 4.93 1.97
CA VAL A 14 -11.80 3.65 2.58
C VAL A 14 -12.40 2.47 1.82
N ARG A 15 -13.68 2.57 1.42
CA ARG A 15 -14.37 1.53 0.64
C ARG A 15 -13.78 1.38 -0.76
N GLU A 16 -13.46 2.48 -1.44
CA GLU A 16 -12.87 2.46 -2.77
C GLU A 16 -11.48 1.83 -2.75
N ILE A 17 -10.60 2.26 -1.84
CA ILE A 17 -9.25 1.70 -1.69
C ILE A 17 -9.32 0.23 -1.29
N THR A 18 -10.23 -0.13 -0.37
CA THR A 18 -10.46 -1.53 0.00
C THR A 18 -10.90 -2.37 -1.19
N GLY A 19 -11.85 -1.86 -1.98
CA GLY A 19 -12.33 -2.53 -3.20
C GLY A 19 -11.22 -2.73 -4.22
N PHE A 20 -10.38 -1.70 -4.43
CA PHE A 20 -9.22 -1.76 -5.31
C PHE A 20 -8.22 -2.83 -4.85
N ILE A 21 -7.78 -2.80 -3.59
CA ILE A 21 -6.80 -3.76 -3.06
C ILE A 21 -7.36 -5.20 -3.13
N ASN A 22 -8.64 -5.39 -2.83
CA ASN A 22 -9.28 -6.71 -2.90
C ASN A 22 -9.45 -7.23 -4.32
N ALA A 23 -9.44 -6.35 -5.34
CA ALA A 23 -9.52 -6.74 -6.74
C ALA A 23 -8.16 -7.18 -7.32
N LEU A 24 -7.05 -6.84 -6.65
CA LEU A 24 -5.72 -7.30 -7.01
C LEU A 24 -5.60 -8.82 -6.84
N THR A 25 -4.79 -9.43 -7.70
CA THR A 25 -4.40 -10.84 -7.56
C THR A 25 -3.62 -11.06 -6.27
N GLU A 26 -3.50 -12.32 -5.83
CA GLU A 26 -2.75 -12.63 -4.61
C GLU A 26 -1.29 -12.16 -4.70
N ASP A 27 -0.66 -12.28 -5.88
CA ASP A 27 0.71 -11.88 -6.12
C ASP A 27 0.88 -10.36 -6.07
N GLU A 28 -0.04 -9.60 -6.67
CA GLU A 28 -0.04 -8.14 -6.62
C GLU A 28 -0.30 -7.60 -5.20
N GLN A 29 -1.13 -8.28 -4.41
CA GLN A 29 -1.32 -7.94 -3.00
C GLN A 29 -0.04 -8.17 -2.17
N ILE A 30 0.68 -9.26 -2.47
CA ILE A 30 1.99 -9.54 -1.86
C ILE A 30 2.99 -8.44 -2.23
N ASP A 31 3.03 -8.06 -3.50
CA ASP A 31 3.90 -6.97 -3.98
C ASP A 31 3.60 -5.65 -3.28
N LEU A 32 2.31 -5.33 -3.11
CA LEU A 32 1.91 -4.08 -2.47
C LEU A 32 2.32 -4.03 -1.00
N VAL A 33 2.21 -5.16 -0.27
CA VAL A 33 2.67 -5.26 1.12
C VAL A 33 4.19 -5.19 1.19
N ALA A 34 4.90 -5.88 0.31
CA ALA A 34 6.36 -5.87 0.27
C ALA A 34 6.89 -4.47 -0.07
N LEU A 35 6.25 -3.77 -1.01
CA LEU A 35 6.59 -2.40 -1.41
C LEU A 35 6.43 -1.42 -0.25
N MET A 36 5.31 -1.52 0.50
CA MET A 36 5.09 -0.71 1.70
C MET A 36 6.17 -0.95 2.76
N ARG A 37 6.55 -2.22 2.99
CA ARG A 37 7.63 -2.58 3.93
C ARG A 37 9.00 -2.08 3.47
N LEU A 38 9.27 -2.13 2.17
CA LEU A 38 10.49 -1.58 1.58
C LEU A 38 10.60 -0.08 1.87
N GLY A 39 9.56 0.70 1.58
CA GLY A 39 9.57 2.14 1.87
C GLY A 39 9.54 2.50 3.37
N ARG A 40 9.17 1.56 4.23
CA ARG A 40 9.35 1.69 5.69
C ARG A 40 10.81 1.49 6.12
N GLY A 41 11.62 0.85 5.29
CA GLY A 41 12.97 0.43 5.63
C GLY A 41 13.03 -0.88 6.41
N ASP A 42 12.03 -1.76 6.27
CA ASP A 42 12.06 -3.10 6.87
C ASP A 42 13.09 -4.03 6.18
N GLY A 43 13.57 -3.63 4.99
CA GLY A 43 14.65 -4.26 4.22
C GLY A 43 15.12 -3.31 3.12
N THR A 44 16.07 -3.74 2.28
CA THR A 44 16.51 -2.96 1.11
C THR A 44 16.00 -3.58 -0.20
N ILE A 45 16.25 -2.92 -1.32
CA ILE A 45 15.90 -3.44 -2.65
C ILE A 45 16.59 -4.80 -2.94
N GLU A 46 17.77 -5.04 -2.38
CA GLU A 46 18.45 -6.34 -2.47
C GLU A 46 17.68 -7.46 -1.75
N ASP A 47 16.93 -7.11 -0.71
CA ASP A 47 16.13 -8.03 0.11
C ASP A 47 14.71 -8.25 -0.46
N TRP A 48 14.41 -7.72 -1.65
CA TRP A 48 13.07 -7.72 -2.22
C TRP A 48 12.38 -9.10 -2.21
N ASN A 49 13.11 -10.16 -2.58
CA ASN A 49 12.55 -11.51 -2.60
C ASN A 49 12.19 -12.03 -1.20
N GLU A 50 12.93 -11.60 -0.17
CA GLU A 50 12.64 -11.93 1.23
C GLU A 50 11.42 -11.14 1.71
N LEU A 51 11.36 -9.83 1.43
CA LEU A 51 10.19 -9.00 1.75
C LEU A 51 8.90 -9.55 1.13
N ARG A 52 8.95 -9.97 -0.14
CA ARG A 52 7.82 -10.64 -0.82
C ARG A 52 7.46 -11.97 -0.16
N ARG A 53 8.45 -12.77 0.20
CA ARG A 53 8.22 -14.06 0.86
C ARG A 53 7.53 -13.85 2.21
N ASP A 54 8.01 -12.93 3.03
CA ASP A 54 7.43 -12.63 4.34
C ASP A 54 6.03 -12.03 4.23
N ALA A 55 5.80 -11.21 3.19
CA ALA A 55 4.47 -10.70 2.87
C ALA A 55 3.51 -11.84 2.48
N ALA A 56 3.97 -12.81 1.69
CA ALA A 56 3.20 -13.98 1.30
C ALA A 56 2.88 -14.89 2.51
N GLU A 57 3.83 -15.10 3.41
CA GLU A 57 3.66 -15.91 4.62
C GLU A 57 2.68 -15.24 5.61
N GLY A 58 2.70 -13.91 5.71
CA GLY A 58 1.78 -13.14 6.56
C GLY A 58 0.40 -12.88 5.94
N ARG A 59 0.23 -13.17 4.64
CA ARG A 59 -0.99 -12.87 3.91
C ARG A 59 -2.18 -13.63 4.49
N ASN A 60 -3.26 -12.90 4.71
CA ASN A 60 -4.59 -13.44 4.96
C ASN A 60 -5.63 -12.56 4.24
N GLY A 61 -6.91 -12.92 4.28
CA GLY A 61 -7.98 -12.18 3.60
C GLY A 61 -8.25 -10.75 4.13
N ARG A 62 -7.28 -10.11 4.78
CA ARG A 62 -7.38 -8.77 5.39
C ARG A 62 -6.25 -7.83 4.92
N THR A 63 -5.64 -8.07 3.77
CA THR A 63 -4.57 -7.21 3.21
C THR A 63 -4.98 -5.74 3.17
N ALA A 64 -6.19 -5.44 2.68
CA ALA A 64 -6.71 -4.08 2.62
C ALA A 64 -6.79 -3.42 4.00
N THR A 65 -7.31 -4.15 5.01
CA THR A 65 -7.39 -3.65 6.38
C THR A 65 -6.01 -3.44 7.00
N TYR A 66 -5.05 -4.33 6.71
CA TYR A 66 -3.67 -4.19 7.17
C TYR A 66 -3.03 -2.93 6.61
N LEU A 67 -3.10 -2.72 5.29
CA LEU A 67 -2.52 -1.55 4.63
C LEU A 67 -3.20 -0.24 5.06
N LEU A 68 -4.54 -0.21 5.12
CA LEU A 68 -5.28 0.99 5.54
C LEU A 68 -5.11 1.31 7.04
N GLY A 69 -4.63 0.35 7.84
CA GLY A 69 -4.22 0.59 9.21
C GLY A 69 -2.87 1.32 9.33
N GLU A 70 -2.13 1.48 8.23
CA GLU A 70 -0.82 2.14 8.22
C GLU A 70 -0.98 3.66 8.02
N PRO A 71 -0.69 4.50 9.04
CA PRO A 71 -1.01 5.93 8.99
C PRO A 71 -0.36 6.70 7.84
N MET A 72 0.80 6.24 7.37
CA MET A 72 1.58 6.87 6.31
C MET A 72 1.65 6.01 5.04
N LEU A 73 0.66 5.15 4.79
CA LEU A 73 0.68 4.18 3.69
C LEU A 73 1.11 4.81 2.34
N GLY A 74 0.56 5.98 2.00
CA GLY A 74 0.87 6.66 0.73
C GLY A 74 2.35 7.00 0.61
N ASP A 75 2.94 7.59 1.65
CA ASP A 75 4.35 7.97 1.68
C ASP A 75 5.25 6.72 1.68
N LEU A 76 4.88 5.68 2.43
CA LEU A 76 5.63 4.41 2.45
C LEU A 76 5.64 3.73 1.07
N LEU A 77 4.52 3.73 0.35
CA LEU A 77 4.47 3.19 -1.01
C LEU A 77 5.30 4.03 -1.99
N ALA A 78 5.30 5.34 -1.82
CA ALA A 78 6.14 6.27 -2.55
C ALA A 78 7.63 5.95 -2.35
N GLU A 79 8.13 5.99 -1.11
CA GLU A 79 9.52 5.66 -0.77
C GLU A 79 9.92 4.27 -1.32
N GLY A 80 9.02 3.28 -1.24
CA GLY A 80 9.24 1.97 -1.83
C GLY A 80 9.42 1.99 -3.35
N LEU A 81 8.64 2.80 -4.07
CA LEU A 81 8.80 2.98 -5.53
C LEU A 81 10.11 3.69 -5.88
N GLU A 82 10.56 4.61 -5.03
CA GLU A 82 11.84 5.30 -5.19
C GLU A 82 13.04 4.34 -5.10
N GLU A 83 12.98 3.34 -4.23
CA GLU A 83 13.99 2.26 -4.17
C GLU A 83 14.05 1.42 -5.46
N PHE A 84 12.94 1.34 -6.21
CA PHE A 84 12.90 0.75 -7.56
C PHE A 84 13.38 1.71 -8.66
N GLY A 85 13.73 2.96 -8.32
CA GLY A 85 14.07 4.01 -9.26
C GLY A 85 12.88 4.52 -10.07
N LEU A 86 11.65 4.33 -9.57
CA LEU A 86 10.42 4.76 -10.22
C LEU A 86 9.90 6.06 -9.59
N SER A 87 9.71 7.11 -10.40
CA SER A 87 9.07 8.34 -9.92
C SER A 87 7.54 8.20 -10.01
N TRP A 88 6.84 8.35 -8.89
CA TRP A 88 5.37 8.41 -8.87
C TRP A 88 4.80 9.80 -9.16
N THR A 89 5.68 10.81 -9.27
CA THR A 89 5.34 12.20 -9.59
C THR A 89 5.23 12.47 -11.09
N ASP A 90 5.45 11.47 -11.95
CA ASP A 90 5.30 11.67 -13.40
C ASP A 90 3.82 11.92 -13.74
N GLU A 91 3.55 13.16 -14.09
CA GLU A 91 2.26 13.78 -14.32
C GLU A 91 1.55 13.15 -15.53
N ARG A 92 0.92 11.99 -15.28
CA ARG A 92 -0.10 11.39 -16.15
C ARG A 92 -1.48 11.46 -15.53
N THR A 93 -1.82 12.58 -14.89
CA THR A 93 -3.21 13.03 -14.77
C THR A 93 -3.70 13.52 -16.13
N ALA A 94 -3.74 12.63 -17.13
CA ALA A 94 -4.55 12.89 -18.30
C ALA A 94 -5.98 13.11 -17.79
N PRO A 95 -6.62 14.25 -18.07
CA PRO A 95 -7.98 14.47 -17.65
C PRO A 95 -8.82 13.35 -18.25
N VAL A 96 -9.55 12.63 -17.39
CA VAL A 96 -10.57 11.69 -17.82
C VAL A 96 -11.56 12.52 -18.64
N ARG A 97 -11.55 12.32 -19.97
CA ARG A 97 -12.47 12.97 -20.89
C ARG A 97 -13.70 12.12 -21.11
#